data_AF-G7NQB6-F1
#
_entry.id   AF-G7NQB6-F1
#
_cell.length_a   1.000
_cell.length_b   1.000
_cell.length_c   1.000
_cell.angle_alpha   90.00
_cell.angle_beta   90.00
_cell.angle_gamma   90.00
#
_symmetry.space_group_name_H-M   'P 1'
#
loop_
_entity.id
_entity.type
_entity.pdbx_description
1 polymer ?
#
loop_
_entity_poly.entity_id
_entity_poly.type
_entity_poly.pdbx_seq_one_letter_code
_entity_poly.pdbx_strand_id
1 'polypeptide(L)'
;MQQQDVCVVKGGNTQGSDVLQAPKKKGKKGKAKGTPIVDGLAPEDMSKEQVEEHVSRIREELDREREERNYFQLERDKIHTFWEITRRQLEEKKAELRNKDREMEEAEERHQVEIKVYKQKVKHLLYEHQNNLTEMKAEGTVVMKLAQKEHRTQEGVLRKDMRALKVELKEQELANEVVVKNLRLAAVQQVGNYTRHLERSHGSVWMWLLLSRLWDGLKHTEEITKMRNDFERQVREIEAKYDKKMKMLRDELDLRRKTELHEVEERKNSQINTLMQRHEEAFTDIKNYYNDITLNNLALINSLKATAPLVLPAEPLLGLCLCLQEQMEDMRKKEDHLEREMAEVSVQNKRLADPLQKAREEMSEMQKQLANYQRDKQILLCTKARLKVTEKELKDLQWEHEVLEQRFTKVQQERDELYRKFTAAIQEVQQKTGFKNLVLERKLQALSAAVEKKEVQFNEVLAASNLDPAALTLVSRKLEDVLESKNSTIKDLQYELARVCKAHNDLLRTYEAKLLAFGIPLDNVGFKPLETAVIGQTLGQGPAGLVGTPT
;
A
#
# COMPACT_ATOMS: atom_id res chain seq x y z
N MET A 1 19.37 15.62 12.49
CA MET A 1 19.86 16.71 11.61
C MET A 1 18.81 16.92 10.53
N GLN A 2 18.03 17.98 10.62
CA GLN A 2 17.08 18.39 9.58
C GLN A 2 17.18 19.92 9.49
N GLN A 3 17.56 20.44 8.33
CA GLN A 3 17.40 21.85 8.01
C GLN A 3 15.97 22.03 7.48
N GLN A 4 15.19 22.86 8.16
CA GLN A 4 13.90 23.34 7.68
C GLN A 4 14.13 24.70 7.02
N ASP A 5 14.09 24.76 5.69
CA ASP A 5 14.08 26.04 4.97
C ASP A 5 12.67 26.65 5.03
N VAL A 6 12.48 27.50 6.04
CA VAL A 6 11.23 28.23 6.25
C VAL A 6 11.16 29.42 5.30
N CYS A 7 10.56 29.24 4.12
CA CYS A 7 10.22 30.35 3.22
C CYS A 7 9.06 31.18 3.80
N VAL A 8 9.40 32.24 4.54
CA VAL A 8 8.44 33.22 5.05
C VAL A 8 7.88 34.08 3.91
N VAL A 9 6.66 33.78 3.46
CA VAL A 9 5.91 34.64 2.55
C VAL A 9 5.29 35.80 3.34
N LYS A 10 5.98 36.95 3.37
CA LYS A 10 5.37 38.21 3.83
C LYS A 10 4.49 38.80 2.73
N GLY A 11 3.19 38.88 2.99
CA GLY A 11 2.28 39.69 2.17
C GLY A 11 2.60 41.17 2.34
N GLY A 12 2.93 41.85 1.24
CA GLY A 12 3.14 43.30 1.18
C GLY A 12 2.05 43.94 0.32
N ASN A 13 1.11 44.62 0.97
CA ASN A 13 0.07 45.40 0.29
C ASN A 13 0.57 46.85 0.14
N THR A 14 0.85 47.30 -1.08
CA THR A 14 1.24 48.69 -1.35
C THR A 14 0.61 49.20 -2.65
N GLN A 15 -0.49 49.94 -2.50
CA GLN A 15 -0.81 51.01 -3.44
C GLN A 15 0.20 52.14 -3.20
N GLY A 16 0.90 52.57 -4.25
CA GLY A 16 1.92 53.61 -4.19
C GLY A 16 2.11 54.26 -5.55
N SER A 17 1.44 55.40 -5.74
CA SER A 17 1.51 56.18 -6.98
C SER A 17 2.71 57.13 -6.95
N ASP A 18 3.86 56.67 -7.45
CA ASP A 18 5.05 57.52 -7.56
C ASP A 18 5.14 58.25 -8.91
N VAL A 19 4.90 59.55 -8.84
CA VAL A 19 5.17 60.50 -9.93
C VAL A 19 6.67 60.80 -9.97
N LEU A 20 7.39 60.21 -10.93
CA LEU A 20 8.82 60.45 -11.10
C LEU A 20 9.10 61.89 -11.59
N GLN A 21 9.60 62.71 -10.67
CA GLN A 21 9.92 64.12 -10.89
C GLN A 21 11.28 64.28 -11.58
N ALA A 22 11.33 64.97 -12.73
CA ALA A 22 12.57 65.19 -13.47
C ALA A 22 13.52 66.20 -12.79
N PRO A 23 14.86 65.98 -12.82
CA PRO A 23 15.80 66.85 -12.11
C PRO A 23 16.11 68.15 -12.87
N LYS A 24 15.94 69.29 -12.21
CA LYS A 24 16.33 70.62 -12.73
C LYS A 24 17.86 70.77 -12.79
N LYS A 25 18.46 70.89 -13.98
CA LYS A 25 19.86 71.30 -14.16
C LYS A 25 19.99 72.84 -14.22
N LYS A 26 20.87 73.41 -13.39
CA LYS A 26 21.27 74.82 -13.45
C LYS A 26 22.07 75.09 -14.74
N GLY A 27 21.84 76.24 -15.36
CA GLY A 27 22.47 76.61 -16.63
C GLY A 27 23.93 77.06 -16.52
N LYS A 28 24.62 77.02 -17.66
CA LYS A 28 25.90 77.72 -17.89
C LYS A 28 25.86 78.31 -19.31
N LYS A 29 26.03 79.64 -19.43
CA LYS A 29 26.05 80.32 -20.73
C LYS A 29 27.26 79.88 -21.56
N GLY A 30 27.05 79.56 -22.83
CA GLY A 30 28.06 79.26 -23.84
C GLY A 30 27.53 79.64 -25.23
N LYS A 31 28.34 80.30 -26.05
CA LYS A 31 27.92 81.11 -27.21
C LYS A 31 28.46 80.50 -28.52
N ALA A 32 27.59 80.10 -29.45
CA ALA A 32 27.82 80.18 -30.91
C ALA A 32 26.58 79.69 -31.70
N LYS A 33 26.36 80.27 -32.89
CA LYS A 33 25.28 79.91 -33.83
C LYS A 33 25.51 78.54 -34.49
N GLY A 34 24.44 77.79 -34.66
CA GLY A 34 24.32 76.72 -35.65
C GLY A 34 22.83 76.53 -35.95
N THR A 35 22.39 76.86 -37.17
CA THR A 35 20.98 76.75 -37.59
C THR A 35 20.59 75.27 -37.66
N PRO A 36 19.48 74.81 -37.04
CA PRO A 36 19.05 73.42 -37.18
C PRO A 36 18.53 73.20 -38.61
N ILE A 37 19.22 72.36 -39.36
CA ILE A 37 18.84 72.00 -40.73
C ILE A 37 17.72 70.94 -40.66
N VAL A 38 16.62 71.17 -41.36
CA VAL A 38 15.56 70.17 -41.60
C VAL A 38 15.73 69.66 -43.03
N ASP A 39 15.93 68.35 -43.19
CA ASP A 39 16.07 67.66 -44.49
C ASP A 39 17.02 68.32 -45.51
N GLY A 40 18.08 69.00 -45.03
CA GLY A 40 19.14 69.59 -45.87
C GLY A 40 18.96 71.07 -46.24
N LEU A 41 17.82 71.70 -45.95
CA LEU A 41 17.52 73.09 -46.32
C LEU A 41 17.01 73.93 -45.15
N ALA A 42 17.04 75.25 -45.31
CA ALA A 42 16.42 76.17 -44.36
C ALA A 42 14.91 76.25 -44.64
N PRO A 43 14.03 76.28 -43.61
CA PRO A 43 12.58 76.43 -43.80
C PRO A 43 12.16 77.72 -44.52
N GLU A 44 13.09 78.66 -44.65
CA GLU A 44 12.91 80.00 -45.18
C GLU A 44 12.99 80.08 -46.70
N ASP A 45 13.55 79.04 -47.33
CA ASP A 45 13.86 78.94 -48.77
C ASP A 45 13.04 77.85 -49.49
N MET A 46 12.11 77.17 -48.78
CA MET A 46 11.33 76.08 -49.36
C MET A 46 10.29 76.61 -50.35
N SER A 47 10.29 76.07 -51.58
CA SER A 47 9.27 76.37 -52.58
C SER A 47 7.89 75.85 -52.13
N LYS A 48 6.80 76.37 -52.73
CA LYS A 48 5.43 75.89 -52.47
C LYS A 48 5.32 74.36 -52.61
N GLU A 49 5.95 73.80 -53.64
CA GLU A 49 5.97 72.35 -53.90
C GLU A 49 6.72 71.59 -52.80
N GLN A 50 7.84 72.13 -52.29
CA GLN A 50 8.58 71.52 -51.19
C GLN A 50 7.81 71.58 -49.85
N VAL A 51 7.04 72.65 -49.61
CA VAL A 51 6.13 72.72 -48.46
C VAL A 51 5.00 71.70 -48.59
N GLU A 52 4.39 71.58 -49.77
CA GLU A 52 3.34 70.59 -50.06
C GLU A 52 3.86 69.15 -49.92
N GLU A 53 5.07 68.87 -50.39
CA GLU A 53 5.74 67.58 -50.21
C GLU A 53 6.03 67.28 -48.73
N HIS A 54 6.50 68.26 -47.96
CA HIS A 54 6.78 68.10 -46.53
C HIS A 54 5.48 67.88 -45.71
N VAL A 55 4.39 68.53 -46.09
CA VAL A 55 3.05 68.30 -45.51
C VAL A 55 2.54 66.89 -45.83
N SER A 56 2.69 66.40 -47.06
CA SER A 56 2.41 64.99 -47.39
C SER A 56 3.25 64.03 -46.55
N ARG A 57 4.56 64.28 -46.44
CA ARG A 57 5.49 63.44 -45.67
C ARG A 57 5.10 63.36 -44.18
N ILE A 58 4.68 64.47 -43.57
CA ILE A 58 4.18 64.52 -42.19
C ILE A 58 2.84 63.81 -42.03
N ARG A 59 1.92 63.92 -43.01
CA ARG A 59 0.65 63.16 -43.00
C ARG A 59 0.88 61.66 -43.10
N GLU A 60 1.78 61.22 -43.98
CA GLU A 60 2.19 59.82 -44.08
C GLU A 60 2.89 59.32 -42.80
N GLU A 61 3.65 60.16 -42.09
CA GLU A 61 4.20 59.84 -40.76
C GLU A 61 3.10 59.71 -39.68
N LEU A 62 2.01 60.49 -39.79
CA LEU A 62 0.86 60.52 -38.87
C LEU A 62 -0.12 59.35 -39.08
N ASP A 63 -0.41 58.97 -40.32
CA ASP A 63 -1.28 57.82 -40.60
C ASP A 63 -0.55 56.50 -40.29
N ARG A 64 0.76 56.40 -40.59
CA ARG A 64 1.59 55.30 -40.05
C ARG A 64 1.61 55.28 -38.52
N GLU A 65 1.63 56.43 -37.85
CA GLU A 65 1.47 56.52 -36.39
C GLU A 65 0.14 55.92 -35.89
N ARG A 66 -0.97 56.19 -36.60
CA ARG A 66 -2.30 55.69 -36.25
C ARG A 66 -2.39 54.18 -36.46
N GLU A 67 -1.84 53.69 -37.57
CA GLU A 67 -1.75 52.26 -37.90
C GLU A 67 -0.87 51.49 -36.91
N GLU A 68 0.33 52.00 -36.59
CA GLU A 68 1.23 51.42 -35.57
C GLU A 68 0.59 51.41 -34.18
N ARG A 69 -0.08 52.49 -33.75
CA ARG A 69 -0.82 52.50 -32.47
C ARG A 69 -1.89 51.41 -32.42
N ASN A 70 -2.70 51.29 -33.47
CA ASN A 70 -3.77 50.30 -33.55
C ASN A 70 -3.19 48.87 -33.52
N TYR A 71 -2.14 48.62 -34.31
CA TYR A 71 -1.42 47.34 -34.31
C TYR A 71 -0.88 46.98 -32.92
N PHE A 72 -0.17 47.87 -32.23
CA PHE A 72 0.36 47.60 -30.90
C PHE A 72 -0.73 47.48 -29.83
N GLN A 73 -1.89 48.11 -30.02
CA GLN A 73 -3.03 47.98 -29.13
C GLN A 73 -3.71 46.60 -29.30
N LEU A 74 -3.86 46.13 -30.54
CA LEU A 74 -4.30 44.76 -30.84
C LEU A 74 -3.31 43.70 -30.32
N GLU A 75 -2.00 43.89 -30.48
CA GLU A 75 -1.00 42.97 -29.93
C GLU A 75 -0.97 42.97 -28.40
N ARG A 76 -1.09 44.15 -27.76
CA ARG A 76 -1.25 44.24 -26.30
C ARG A 76 -2.46 43.42 -25.83
N ASP A 77 -3.61 43.59 -26.49
CA ASP A 77 -4.86 42.95 -26.09
C ASP A 77 -4.80 41.43 -26.32
N LYS A 78 -4.25 40.97 -27.45
CA LYS A 78 -3.96 39.54 -27.69
C LYS A 78 -3.08 38.95 -26.58
N ILE A 79 -1.95 39.60 -26.27
CA ILE A 79 -1.00 39.07 -25.29
C ILE A 79 -1.60 39.10 -23.87
N HIS A 80 -2.44 40.10 -23.56
CA HIS A 80 -3.20 40.11 -22.31
C HIS A 80 -4.14 38.90 -22.21
N THR A 81 -4.93 38.61 -23.27
CA THR A 81 -5.79 37.42 -23.32
C THR A 81 -4.98 36.12 -23.20
N PHE A 82 -3.85 35.99 -23.90
CA PHE A 82 -2.99 34.80 -23.77
C PHE A 82 -2.40 34.65 -22.36
N TRP A 83 -2.01 35.76 -21.71
CA TRP A 83 -1.53 35.77 -20.34
C TRP A 83 -2.63 35.36 -19.35
N GLU A 84 -3.86 35.85 -19.50
CA GLU A 84 -4.99 35.44 -18.65
C GLU A 84 -5.32 33.95 -18.80
N ILE A 85 -5.34 33.43 -20.04
CA ILE A 85 -5.58 32.01 -20.31
C ILE A 85 -4.47 31.15 -19.69
N THR A 86 -3.20 31.46 -19.96
CA THR A 86 -2.07 30.66 -19.43
C THR A 86 -1.94 30.77 -17.91
N ARG A 87 -2.25 31.94 -17.33
CA ARG A 87 -2.35 32.10 -15.87
C ARG A 87 -3.46 31.23 -15.29
N ARG A 88 -4.65 31.23 -15.89
CA ARG A 88 -5.77 30.40 -15.43
C ARG A 88 -5.43 28.91 -15.52
N GLN A 89 -4.84 28.46 -16.63
CA GLN A 89 -4.38 27.08 -16.79
C GLN A 89 -3.34 26.68 -15.75
N LEU A 90 -2.42 27.58 -15.40
CA LEU A 90 -1.45 27.37 -14.31
C LEU A 90 -2.15 27.26 -12.94
N GLU A 91 -3.12 28.13 -12.64
CA GLU A 91 -3.89 28.09 -11.40
C GLU A 91 -4.73 26.81 -11.28
N GLU A 92 -5.34 26.34 -12.37
CA GLU A 92 -6.05 25.06 -12.49
C GLU A 92 -5.08 23.87 -12.28
N LYS A 93 -3.96 23.79 -13.00
CA LYS A 93 -2.98 22.69 -12.83
C LYS A 93 -2.34 22.67 -11.44
N LYS A 94 -2.10 23.84 -10.85
CA LYS A 94 -1.62 23.94 -9.47
C LYS A 94 -2.68 23.48 -8.46
N ALA A 95 -3.97 23.60 -8.77
CA ALA A 95 -5.06 23.08 -7.94
C ALA A 95 -5.21 21.55 -8.09
N GLU A 96 -5.10 21.03 -9.31
CA GLU A 96 -5.06 19.57 -9.57
C GLU A 96 -3.92 18.89 -8.80
N LEU A 97 -2.69 19.45 -8.85
CA LEU A 97 -1.55 18.93 -8.10
C LEU A 97 -1.85 18.88 -6.59
N ARG A 98 -2.31 19.99 -5.98
CA ARG A 98 -2.67 20.01 -4.54
C ARG A 98 -3.75 18.99 -4.17
N ASN A 99 -4.70 18.71 -5.07
CA ASN A 99 -5.71 17.68 -4.84
C ASN A 99 -5.09 16.28 -4.91
N LYS A 100 -4.19 16.03 -5.87
CA LYS A 100 -3.46 14.75 -6.00
C LYS A 100 -2.52 14.50 -4.83
N ASP A 101 -1.79 15.52 -4.38
CA ASP A 101 -0.95 15.44 -3.18
C ASP A 101 -1.79 15.03 -1.95
N ARG A 102 -2.98 15.63 -1.78
CA ARG A 102 -3.87 15.30 -0.67
C ARG A 102 -4.56 13.93 -0.83
N GLU A 103 -4.86 13.50 -2.05
CA GLU A 103 -5.31 12.12 -2.32
C GLU A 103 -4.24 11.08 -1.94
N MET A 104 -2.95 11.38 -2.20
CA MET A 104 -1.83 10.55 -1.78
C MET A 104 -1.66 10.53 -0.25
N GLU A 105 -1.63 11.69 0.42
CA GLU A 105 -1.57 11.78 1.89
C GLU A 105 -2.71 10.98 2.55
N GLU A 106 -3.96 11.17 2.10
CA GLU A 106 -5.09 10.41 2.64
C GLU A 106 -4.97 8.90 2.38
N ALA A 107 -4.37 8.47 1.26
CA ALA A 107 -4.13 7.06 0.98
C ALA A 107 -3.05 6.46 1.90
N GLU A 108 -1.98 7.21 2.16
CA GLU A 108 -0.92 6.82 3.11
C GLU A 108 -1.45 6.74 4.54
N GLU A 109 -2.25 7.73 4.98
CA GLU A 109 -2.90 7.72 6.29
C GLU A 109 -3.83 6.50 6.45
N ARG A 110 -4.69 6.24 5.45
CA ARG A 110 -5.56 5.04 5.42
C ARG A 110 -4.73 3.76 5.55
N HIS A 111 -3.68 3.60 4.77
CA HIS A 111 -2.81 2.43 4.82
C HIS A 111 -2.11 2.28 6.19
N GLN A 112 -1.64 3.39 6.78
CA GLN A 112 -0.98 3.36 8.09
C GLN A 112 -1.96 3.02 9.23
N VAL A 113 -3.23 3.42 9.11
CA VAL A 113 -4.30 2.97 10.02
C VAL A 113 -4.58 1.47 9.86
N GLU A 114 -4.67 0.95 8.63
CA GLU A 114 -4.83 -0.50 8.41
C GLU A 114 -3.68 -1.30 9.04
N ILE A 115 -2.42 -0.88 8.86
CA ILE A 115 -1.25 -1.51 9.49
C ILE A 115 -1.38 -1.54 11.02
N LYS A 116 -1.82 -0.42 11.64
CA LYS A 116 -2.04 -0.35 13.09
C LYS A 116 -3.11 -1.34 13.55
N VAL A 117 -4.23 -1.44 12.82
CA VAL A 117 -5.31 -2.41 13.11
C VAL A 117 -4.84 -3.86 12.97
N TYR A 118 -4.13 -4.20 11.89
CA TYR A 118 -3.57 -5.54 11.70
C TYR A 118 -2.56 -5.91 12.80
N LYS A 119 -1.66 -4.97 13.16
CA LYS A 119 -0.70 -5.16 14.25
C LYS A 119 -1.39 -5.41 15.59
N GLN A 120 -2.52 -4.74 15.85
CA GLN A 120 -3.31 -4.96 17.05
C GLN A 120 -4.03 -6.32 17.02
N LYS A 121 -4.57 -6.73 15.87
CA LYS A 121 -5.21 -8.05 15.69
C LYS A 121 -4.22 -9.21 15.89
N VAL A 122 -3.00 -9.10 15.38
CA VAL A 122 -1.92 -10.09 15.62
C VAL A 122 -1.55 -10.15 17.10
N LYS A 123 -1.41 -9.01 17.79
CA LYS A 123 -1.17 -8.98 19.25
C LYS A 123 -2.27 -9.69 20.03
N HIS A 124 -3.53 -9.48 19.66
CA HIS A 124 -4.68 -10.10 20.33
C HIS A 124 -4.64 -11.63 20.18
N LEU A 125 -4.45 -12.14 18.95
CA LEU A 125 -4.31 -13.58 18.67
C LEU A 125 -3.13 -14.21 19.43
N LEU A 126 -1.98 -13.54 19.51
CA LEU A 126 -0.84 -14.01 20.28
C LEU A 126 -1.13 -14.07 21.78
N TYR A 127 -1.86 -13.10 22.32
CA TYR A 127 -2.28 -13.09 23.73
C TYR A 127 -3.31 -14.19 24.02
N GLU A 128 -4.29 -14.39 23.13
CA GLU A 128 -5.28 -15.46 23.22
C GLU A 128 -4.62 -16.85 23.19
N HIS A 129 -3.73 -17.11 22.21
CA HIS A 129 -2.97 -18.36 22.16
C HIS A 129 -2.08 -18.58 23.40
N GLN A 130 -1.48 -17.51 23.94
CA GLN A 130 -0.67 -17.61 25.16
C GLN A 130 -1.53 -17.96 26.38
N ASN A 131 -2.72 -17.35 26.53
CA ASN A 131 -3.67 -17.67 27.59
C ASN A 131 -4.14 -19.13 27.50
N ASN A 132 -4.61 -19.56 26.32
CA ASN A 132 -5.09 -20.92 26.10
C ASN A 132 -3.98 -21.95 26.38
N LEU A 133 -2.72 -21.65 25.99
CA LEU A 133 -1.57 -22.49 26.31
C LEU A 133 -1.30 -22.56 27.83
N THR A 134 -1.46 -21.46 28.57
CA THR A 134 -1.31 -21.48 30.04
C THR A 134 -2.45 -22.21 30.74
N GLU A 135 -3.68 -22.12 30.24
CA GLU A 135 -4.86 -22.81 30.74
C GLU A 135 -4.70 -24.34 30.56
N MET A 136 -4.45 -24.80 29.33
CA MET A 136 -4.18 -26.22 29.03
C MET A 136 -3.03 -26.80 29.86
N LYS A 137 -1.98 -26.01 30.16
CA LYS A 137 -0.88 -26.41 31.06
C LYS A 137 -1.32 -26.54 32.52
N ALA A 138 -2.18 -25.63 32.99
CA ALA A 138 -2.72 -25.68 34.34
C ALA A 138 -3.65 -26.90 34.52
N GLU A 139 -4.57 -27.11 33.57
CA GLU A 139 -5.47 -28.26 33.53
C GLU A 139 -4.70 -29.58 33.48
N GLY A 140 -3.74 -29.72 32.56
CA GLY A 140 -2.87 -30.89 32.47
C GLY A 140 -2.11 -31.17 33.77
N THR A 141 -1.67 -30.13 34.47
CA THR A 141 -1.02 -30.26 35.79
C THR A 141 -1.99 -30.73 36.87
N VAL A 142 -3.24 -30.26 36.86
CA VAL A 142 -4.28 -30.71 37.80
C VAL A 142 -4.65 -32.18 37.54
N VAL A 143 -4.89 -32.56 36.29
CA VAL A 143 -5.18 -33.94 35.88
C VAL A 143 -4.04 -34.89 36.28
N MET A 144 -2.79 -34.50 36.01
CA MET A 144 -1.61 -35.29 36.40
C MET A 144 -1.49 -35.45 37.93
N LYS A 145 -1.77 -34.40 38.72
CA LYS A 145 -1.79 -34.48 40.20
C LYS A 145 -2.90 -35.38 40.73
N LEU A 146 -4.09 -35.34 40.12
CA LEU A 146 -5.19 -36.22 40.48
C LEU A 146 -4.84 -37.69 40.20
N ALA A 147 -4.35 -38.00 39.01
CA ALA A 147 -3.88 -39.35 38.66
C ALA A 147 -2.74 -39.83 39.58
N GLN A 148 -1.78 -38.96 39.94
CA GLN A 148 -0.72 -39.32 40.88
C GLN A 148 -1.27 -39.58 42.31
N LYS A 149 -2.28 -38.82 42.75
CA LYS A 149 -2.94 -39.06 44.05
C LYS A 149 -3.68 -40.40 44.03
N GLU A 150 -4.37 -40.71 42.95
CA GLU A 150 -5.09 -41.97 42.76
C GLU A 150 -4.14 -43.18 42.75
N HIS A 151 -3.04 -43.10 41.99
CA HIS A 151 -1.99 -44.14 42.01
C HIS A 151 -1.42 -44.36 43.41
N ARG A 152 -1.11 -43.28 44.16
CA ARG A 152 -0.65 -43.39 45.57
C ARG A 152 -1.70 -44.05 46.48
N THR A 153 -2.99 -43.81 46.26
CA THR A 153 -4.04 -44.51 47.02
C THR A 153 -4.12 -45.99 46.65
N GLN A 154 -3.99 -46.35 45.37
CA GLN A 154 -3.95 -47.74 44.90
C GLN A 154 -2.71 -48.48 45.46
N GLU A 155 -1.52 -47.89 45.39
CA GLU A 155 -0.31 -48.42 46.06
C GLU A 155 -0.52 -48.59 47.57
N GLY A 156 -1.23 -47.66 48.21
CA GLY A 156 -1.56 -47.71 49.63
C GLY A 156 -2.46 -48.89 50.00
N VAL A 157 -3.41 -49.24 49.13
CA VAL A 157 -4.27 -50.44 49.24
C VAL A 157 -3.45 -51.70 49.02
N LEU A 158 -2.73 -51.82 47.90
CA LEU A 158 -1.87 -52.98 47.61
C LEU A 158 -0.85 -53.26 48.72
N ARG A 159 -0.29 -52.22 49.36
CA ARG A 159 0.60 -52.37 50.53
C ARG A 159 -0.12 -52.88 51.78
N LYS A 160 -1.42 -52.63 51.96
CA LYS A 160 -2.23 -53.23 53.03
C LYS A 160 -2.50 -54.69 52.71
N ASP A 161 -2.93 -55.00 51.50
CA ASP A 161 -3.28 -56.36 51.06
C ASP A 161 -2.06 -57.28 51.12
N MET A 162 -0.89 -56.81 50.67
CA MET A 162 0.38 -57.52 50.81
C MET A 162 0.75 -57.79 52.29
N ARG A 163 0.39 -56.90 53.23
CA ARG A 163 0.59 -57.16 54.67
C ARG A 163 -0.41 -58.19 55.20
N ALA A 164 -1.68 -58.13 54.78
CA ALA A 164 -2.70 -59.11 55.16
C ALA A 164 -2.31 -60.53 54.68
N LEU A 165 -2.01 -60.68 53.39
CA LEU A 165 -1.52 -61.94 52.80
C LEU A 165 -0.26 -62.47 53.50
N LYS A 166 0.63 -61.58 53.98
CA LYS A 166 1.83 -61.99 54.73
C LYS A 166 1.52 -62.46 56.15
N VAL A 167 0.44 -61.98 56.77
CA VAL A 167 -0.08 -62.50 58.04
C VAL A 167 -0.75 -63.85 57.81
N GLU A 168 -1.64 -63.97 56.82
CA GLU A 168 -2.30 -65.24 56.46
C GLU A 168 -1.29 -66.34 56.12
N LEU A 169 -0.24 -66.01 55.34
CA LEU A 169 0.86 -66.94 55.04
C LEU A 169 1.60 -67.37 56.33
N LYS A 170 1.82 -66.45 57.27
CA LYS A 170 2.48 -66.77 58.55
C LYS A 170 1.60 -67.63 59.45
N GLU A 171 0.29 -67.43 59.43
CA GLU A 171 -0.69 -68.26 60.12
C GLU A 171 -0.74 -69.68 59.52
N GLN A 172 -0.72 -69.81 58.19
CA GLN A 172 -0.58 -71.09 57.50
C GLN A 172 0.75 -71.79 57.82
N GLU A 173 1.88 -71.06 57.81
CA GLU A 173 3.18 -71.60 58.23
C GLU A 173 3.16 -72.13 59.66
N LEU A 174 2.53 -71.41 60.60
CA LEU A 174 2.40 -71.84 62.00
C LEU A 174 1.48 -73.05 62.15
N ALA A 175 0.36 -73.10 61.43
CA ALA A 175 -0.52 -74.26 61.38
C ALA A 175 0.22 -75.50 60.85
N ASN A 176 0.99 -75.33 59.76
CA ASN A 176 1.85 -76.37 59.21
C ASN A 176 2.96 -76.79 60.19
N GLU A 177 3.57 -75.85 60.93
CA GLU A 177 4.56 -76.16 61.96
C GLU A 177 3.94 -76.98 63.11
N VAL A 178 2.70 -76.71 63.51
CA VAL A 178 1.96 -77.52 64.49
C VAL A 178 1.72 -78.94 63.95
N VAL A 179 1.31 -79.10 62.70
CA VAL A 179 1.17 -80.43 62.06
C VAL A 179 2.51 -81.17 62.03
N VAL A 180 3.60 -80.50 61.64
CA VAL A 180 4.95 -81.07 61.65
C VAL A 180 5.43 -81.41 63.07
N LYS A 181 5.11 -80.61 64.08
CA LYS A 181 5.40 -80.92 65.49
C LYS A 181 4.64 -82.17 65.95
N ASN A 182 3.38 -82.32 65.57
CA ASN A 182 2.59 -83.51 65.90
C ASN A 182 3.17 -84.77 65.23
N LEU A 183 3.55 -84.69 63.94
CA LEU A 183 4.25 -85.77 63.24
C LEU A 183 5.62 -86.08 63.87
N ARG A 184 6.38 -85.07 64.26
CA ARG A 184 7.65 -85.24 64.99
C ARG A 184 7.46 -85.82 66.38
N LEU A 185 6.40 -85.48 67.10
CA LEU A 185 6.08 -86.07 68.41
C LEU A 185 5.75 -87.56 68.28
N ALA A 186 5.00 -87.95 67.24
CA ALA A 186 4.80 -89.37 66.92
C ALA A 186 6.12 -90.08 66.60
N ALA A 187 7.00 -89.45 65.80
CA ALA A 187 8.34 -89.97 65.50
C ALA A 187 9.27 -90.03 66.74
N VAL A 188 9.18 -89.06 67.64
CA VAL A 188 9.95 -89.01 68.90
C VAL A 188 9.38 -89.99 69.95
N GLN A 189 8.09 -90.30 69.93
CA GLN A 189 7.56 -91.44 70.69
C GLN A 189 8.09 -92.77 70.14
N GLN A 190 8.17 -92.93 68.82
CA GLN A 190 8.89 -94.06 68.18
C GLN A 190 10.35 -94.12 68.63
N VAL A 191 11.15 -93.06 68.40
CA VAL A 191 12.58 -93.03 68.74
C VAL A 191 12.82 -93.11 70.24
N GLY A 192 11.98 -92.49 71.08
CA GLY A 192 12.06 -92.55 72.54
C GLY A 192 11.71 -93.91 73.14
N ASN A 193 11.07 -94.80 72.37
CA ASN A 193 10.98 -96.22 72.68
C ASN A 193 12.30 -96.95 72.36
N TYR A 194 13.07 -96.49 71.36
CA TYR A 194 14.44 -96.97 71.09
C TYR A 194 15.50 -96.38 72.06
N THR A 195 15.49 -95.09 72.42
CA THR A 195 16.57 -94.46 73.22
C THR A 195 16.52 -94.73 74.72
N ARG A 196 15.34 -95.03 75.30
CA ARG A 196 15.27 -95.56 76.69
C ARG A 196 16.05 -96.87 76.88
N HIS A 197 16.46 -97.50 75.78
CA HIS A 197 17.31 -98.67 75.75
C HIS A 197 18.81 -98.37 75.95
N LEU A 198 19.26 -97.11 75.79
CA LEU A 198 20.69 -96.73 75.75
C LEU A 198 21.23 -95.94 76.98
N GLU A 199 20.47 -94.99 77.53
CA GLU A 199 21.06 -93.98 78.44
C GLU A 199 21.13 -94.43 79.92
N ARG A 200 22.20 -95.12 80.29
CA ARG A 200 22.47 -95.58 81.68
C ARG A 200 23.83 -95.13 82.26
N SER A 201 24.53 -94.17 81.66
CA SER A 201 25.95 -93.90 82.00
C SER A 201 26.36 -92.44 82.23
N HIS A 202 26.49 -92.09 83.53
CA HIS A 202 27.51 -91.24 84.18
C HIS A 202 27.76 -89.77 83.77
N GLY A 203 28.33 -88.99 84.70
CA GLY A 203 28.76 -87.60 84.47
C GLY A 203 29.86 -87.11 85.43
N SER A 204 30.66 -86.14 84.97
CA SER A 204 31.75 -85.49 85.71
C SER A 204 31.96 -84.02 85.26
N VAL A 205 30.87 -83.25 85.18
CA VAL A 205 30.81 -82.05 84.31
C VAL A 205 31.19 -80.72 85.01
N TRP A 206 31.00 -80.61 86.33
CA TRP A 206 30.83 -79.30 86.98
C TRP A 206 32.07 -78.39 87.08
N MET A 207 33.27 -78.92 87.25
CA MET A 207 34.50 -78.10 87.36
C MET A 207 34.86 -77.41 86.04
N TRP A 208 34.51 -78.03 84.90
CA TRP A 208 34.73 -77.50 83.56
C TRP A 208 33.88 -76.24 83.30
N LEU A 209 32.69 -76.16 83.91
CA LEU A 209 31.73 -75.07 83.71
C LEU A 209 32.24 -73.70 84.17
N LEU A 210 33.06 -73.64 85.22
CA LEU A 210 33.50 -72.36 85.78
C LEU A 210 34.63 -71.72 84.97
N LEU A 211 35.60 -72.52 84.51
CA LEU A 211 36.68 -72.04 83.63
C LEU A 211 36.17 -71.75 82.22
N SER A 212 35.18 -72.51 81.72
CA SER A 212 34.44 -72.14 80.51
C SER A 212 33.93 -70.71 80.61
N ARG A 213 33.19 -70.38 81.69
CA ARG A 213 32.47 -69.10 81.82
C ARG A 213 33.34 -67.84 81.76
N LEU A 214 34.62 -67.90 82.14
CA LEU A 214 35.56 -66.76 82.05
C LEU A 214 36.19 -66.64 80.65
N TRP A 215 36.49 -67.77 80.01
CA TRP A 215 36.90 -67.81 78.61
C TRP A 215 35.76 -67.38 77.67
N ASP A 216 34.54 -67.83 77.96
CA ASP A 216 33.30 -67.42 77.29
C ASP A 216 33.11 -65.89 77.37
N GLY A 217 33.44 -65.25 78.50
CA GLY A 217 33.35 -63.78 78.64
C GLY A 217 34.29 -62.99 77.73
N LEU A 218 35.55 -63.43 77.57
CA LEU A 218 36.51 -62.82 76.66
C LEU A 218 36.21 -63.15 75.19
N LYS A 219 35.72 -64.36 74.92
CA LYS A 219 35.16 -64.69 73.61
C LYS A 219 33.99 -63.79 73.26
N HIS A 220 33.05 -63.57 74.17
CA HIS A 220 31.87 -62.76 73.92
C HIS A 220 32.21 -61.31 73.55
N THR A 221 33.26 -60.69 74.11
CA THR A 221 33.65 -59.33 73.70
C THR A 221 34.31 -59.30 72.32
N GLU A 222 35.09 -60.32 71.96
CA GLU A 222 35.63 -60.48 70.60
C GLU A 222 34.51 -60.78 69.58
N GLU A 223 33.57 -61.64 69.94
CA GLU A 223 32.37 -62.00 69.16
C GLU A 223 31.46 -60.80 68.94
N ILE A 224 31.19 -59.99 69.97
CA ILE A 224 30.42 -58.73 69.85
C ILE A 224 31.11 -57.75 68.89
N THR A 225 32.45 -57.66 68.93
CA THR A 225 33.20 -56.77 68.04
C THR A 225 33.17 -57.26 66.59
N LYS A 226 33.30 -58.57 66.36
CA LYS A 226 33.12 -59.20 65.04
C LYS A 226 31.71 -58.98 64.51
N MET A 227 30.69 -59.25 65.33
CA MET A 227 29.28 -59.01 65.01
C MET A 227 29.02 -57.55 64.63
N ARG A 228 29.61 -56.58 65.34
CA ARG A 228 29.47 -55.15 65.02
C ARG A 228 30.08 -54.80 63.66
N ASN A 229 31.28 -55.29 63.37
CA ASN A 229 31.93 -55.09 62.06
C ASN A 229 31.15 -55.80 60.93
N ASP A 230 30.58 -56.97 61.19
CA ASP A 230 29.72 -57.69 60.25
C ASP A 230 28.41 -56.96 59.98
N PHE A 231 27.76 -56.39 61.00
CA PHE A 231 26.59 -55.54 60.80
C PHE A 231 26.93 -54.26 60.02
N GLU A 232 28.07 -53.62 60.30
CA GLU A 232 28.48 -52.43 59.54
C GLU A 232 28.78 -52.76 58.07
N ARG A 233 29.42 -53.90 57.80
CA ARG A 233 29.59 -54.44 56.44
C ARG A 233 28.24 -54.74 55.77
N GLN A 234 27.32 -55.40 56.47
CA GLN A 234 25.98 -55.70 55.97
C GLN A 234 25.19 -54.43 55.63
N VAL A 235 25.27 -53.38 56.46
CA VAL A 235 24.63 -52.08 56.19
C VAL A 235 25.20 -51.46 54.91
N ARG A 236 26.53 -51.34 54.78
CA ARG A 236 27.16 -50.78 53.56
C ARG A 236 26.83 -51.61 52.31
N GLU A 237 26.78 -52.94 52.43
CA GLU A 237 26.34 -53.81 51.34
C GLU A 237 24.87 -53.61 50.97
N ILE A 238 23.99 -53.40 51.95
CA ILE A 238 22.56 -53.14 51.73
C ILE A 238 22.37 -51.77 51.05
N GLU A 239 23.05 -50.73 51.52
CA GLU A 239 23.07 -49.40 50.90
C GLU A 239 23.54 -49.49 49.44
N ALA A 240 24.70 -50.11 49.19
CA ALA A 240 25.22 -50.30 47.84
C ALA A 240 24.30 -51.16 46.93
N LYS A 241 23.55 -52.12 47.50
CA LYS A 241 22.52 -52.88 46.78
C LYS A 241 21.31 -52.00 46.43
N TYR A 242 20.87 -51.11 47.32
CA TYR A 242 19.77 -50.19 47.06
C TYR A 242 20.14 -49.07 46.09
N ASP A 243 21.35 -48.48 46.17
CA ASP A 243 21.83 -47.50 45.20
C ASP A 243 21.93 -48.10 43.78
N LYS A 244 22.45 -49.33 43.67
CA LYS A 244 22.46 -50.06 42.39
C LYS A 244 21.04 -50.29 41.86
N LYS A 245 20.08 -50.72 42.71
CA LYS A 245 18.67 -50.87 42.31
C LYS A 245 18.06 -49.54 41.89
N MET A 246 18.33 -48.45 42.60
CA MET A 246 17.80 -47.11 42.32
C MET A 246 18.41 -46.47 41.08
N LYS A 247 19.63 -46.88 40.69
CA LYS A 247 20.22 -46.57 39.39
C LYS A 247 19.60 -47.42 38.28
N MET A 248 19.57 -48.75 38.42
CA MET A 248 18.98 -49.62 37.40
C MET A 248 17.51 -49.29 37.12
N LEU A 249 16.71 -48.96 38.14
CA LEU A 249 15.32 -48.54 37.95
C LEU A 249 15.21 -47.22 37.19
N ARG A 250 16.14 -46.28 37.37
CA ARG A 250 16.20 -45.05 36.56
C ARG A 250 16.59 -45.35 35.12
N ASP A 251 17.64 -46.14 34.92
CA ASP A 251 18.12 -46.55 33.59
C ASP A 251 17.03 -47.36 32.83
N GLU A 252 16.28 -48.21 33.54
CA GLU A 252 15.14 -48.99 33.02
C GLU A 252 13.94 -48.10 32.66
N LEU A 253 13.58 -47.13 33.51
CA LEU A 253 12.49 -46.19 33.21
C LEU A 253 12.84 -45.26 32.04
N ASP A 254 14.09 -44.79 31.93
CA ASP A 254 14.56 -44.00 30.79
C ASP A 254 14.64 -44.82 29.51
N LEU A 255 15.04 -46.10 29.59
CA LEU A 255 15.00 -47.01 28.44
C LEU A 255 13.55 -47.27 28.01
N ARG A 256 12.67 -47.60 28.95
CA ARG A 256 11.24 -47.83 28.69
C ARG A 256 10.56 -46.62 28.05
N ARG A 257 10.85 -45.40 28.56
CA ARG A 257 10.39 -44.15 27.94
C ARG A 257 10.89 -43.98 26.51
N LYS A 258 12.14 -44.33 26.20
CA LYS A 258 12.69 -44.28 24.83
C LYS A 258 12.04 -45.32 23.93
N THR A 259 11.81 -46.54 24.41
CA THR A 259 11.10 -47.59 23.68
C THR A 259 9.65 -47.18 23.40
N GLU A 260 8.91 -46.71 24.41
CA GLU A 260 7.54 -46.21 24.23
C GLU A 260 7.45 -45.04 23.24
N LEU A 261 8.45 -44.14 23.23
CA LEU A 261 8.54 -43.07 22.22
C LEU A 261 8.77 -43.63 20.81
N HIS A 262 9.71 -44.56 20.62
CA HIS A 262 9.96 -45.17 19.32
C HIS A 262 8.76 -46.01 18.85
N GLU A 263 8.10 -46.78 19.71
CA GLU A 263 6.86 -47.50 19.36
C GLU A 263 5.72 -46.55 18.97
N VAL A 264 5.58 -45.40 19.63
CA VAL A 264 4.60 -44.37 19.23
C VAL A 264 4.96 -43.78 17.88
N GLU A 265 6.24 -43.55 17.61
CA GLU A 265 6.73 -43.00 16.34
C GLU A 265 6.59 -44.00 15.19
N GLU A 266 6.94 -45.27 15.38
CA GLU A 266 6.70 -46.36 14.42
C GLU A 266 5.21 -46.58 14.17
N ARG A 267 4.35 -46.54 15.22
CA ARG A 267 2.90 -46.61 15.04
C ARG A 267 2.36 -45.43 14.24
N LYS A 268 2.86 -44.20 14.46
CA LYS A 268 2.49 -43.02 13.66
C LYS A 268 2.96 -43.17 12.21
N ASN A 269 4.20 -43.60 11.97
CA ASN A 269 4.72 -43.81 10.63
C ASN A 269 3.98 -44.94 9.90
N SER A 270 3.62 -46.02 10.59
CA SER A 270 2.79 -47.11 10.07
C SER A 270 1.36 -46.64 9.74
N GLN A 271 0.75 -45.79 10.58
CA GLN A 271 -0.54 -45.15 10.28
C GLN A 271 -0.45 -44.21 9.08
N ILE A 272 0.62 -43.41 8.95
CA ILE A 272 0.87 -42.54 7.78
C ILE A 272 1.01 -43.39 6.52
N ASN A 273 1.81 -44.45 6.54
CA ASN A 273 1.99 -45.35 5.41
C ASN A 273 0.68 -46.08 5.04
N THR A 274 -0.08 -46.54 6.04
CA THR A 274 -1.40 -47.15 5.83
C THR A 274 -2.37 -46.14 5.22
N LEU A 275 -2.38 -44.89 5.69
CA LEU A 275 -3.23 -43.84 5.14
C LEU A 275 -2.85 -43.48 3.70
N MET A 276 -1.54 -43.40 3.41
CA MET A 276 -1.04 -43.22 2.04
C MET A 276 -1.45 -44.37 1.13
N GLN A 277 -1.27 -45.62 1.58
CA GLN A 277 -1.70 -46.82 0.85
C GLN A 277 -3.23 -46.81 0.63
N ARG A 278 -4.02 -46.47 1.65
CA ARG A 278 -5.49 -46.36 1.55
C ARG A 278 -5.92 -45.24 0.60
N HIS A 279 -5.16 -44.15 0.50
CA HIS A 279 -5.41 -43.11 -0.49
C HIS A 279 -5.04 -43.55 -1.91
N GLU A 280 -3.96 -44.30 -2.09
CA GLU A 280 -3.57 -44.86 -3.40
C GLU A 280 -4.52 -45.98 -3.86
N GLU A 281 -4.95 -46.85 -2.92
CA GLU A 281 -6.03 -47.82 -3.10
C GLU A 281 -7.32 -47.10 -3.48
N ALA A 282 -7.80 -46.14 -2.70
CA ALA A 282 -9.03 -45.40 -3.02
C ALA A 282 -8.94 -44.63 -4.35
N PHE A 283 -7.77 -44.10 -4.72
CA PHE A 283 -7.55 -43.44 -6.02
C PHE A 283 -7.59 -44.46 -7.18
N THR A 284 -7.00 -45.63 -6.96
CA THR A 284 -7.04 -46.77 -7.88
C THR A 284 -8.46 -47.35 -8.00
N ASP A 285 -9.20 -47.46 -6.89
CA ASP A 285 -10.58 -47.91 -6.84
C ASP A 285 -11.52 -46.92 -7.51
N ILE A 286 -11.29 -45.60 -7.39
CA ILE A 286 -12.04 -44.58 -8.14
C ILE A 286 -11.75 -44.72 -9.65
N LYS A 287 -10.48 -44.93 -10.03
CA LYS A 287 -10.07 -45.14 -11.42
C LYS A 287 -10.67 -46.44 -11.99
N ASN A 288 -10.67 -47.52 -11.21
CA ASN A 288 -11.29 -48.79 -11.54
C ASN A 288 -12.80 -48.66 -11.59
N TYR A 289 -13.45 -47.98 -10.66
CA TYR A 289 -14.89 -47.70 -10.67
C TYR A 289 -15.34 -46.96 -11.93
N TYR A 290 -14.58 -45.97 -12.41
CA TYR A 290 -14.89 -45.33 -13.70
C TYR A 290 -14.65 -46.26 -14.90
N ASN A 291 -13.60 -47.10 -14.89
CA ASN A 291 -13.37 -48.14 -15.90
C ASN A 291 -14.43 -49.25 -15.87
N ASP A 292 -14.90 -49.63 -14.69
CA ASP A 292 -15.90 -50.66 -14.44
C ASP A 292 -17.29 -50.14 -14.75
N ILE A 293 -17.55 -48.83 -14.63
CA ILE A 293 -18.75 -48.21 -15.21
C ILE A 293 -18.66 -48.27 -16.75
N THR A 294 -17.53 -47.96 -17.38
CA THR A 294 -17.42 -48.10 -18.85
C THR A 294 -17.57 -49.56 -19.30
N LEU A 295 -16.96 -50.51 -18.59
CA LEU A 295 -17.06 -51.94 -18.88
C LEU A 295 -18.43 -52.54 -18.54
N ASN A 296 -19.05 -52.20 -17.40
CA ASN A 296 -20.41 -52.66 -17.08
C ASN A 296 -21.46 -52.02 -17.97
N ASN A 297 -21.29 -50.77 -18.42
CA ASN A 297 -22.16 -50.22 -19.45
C ASN A 297 -21.99 -51.00 -20.77
N LEU A 298 -20.76 -51.36 -21.15
CA LEU A 298 -20.48 -52.22 -22.31
C LEU A 298 -21.06 -53.66 -22.13
N ALA A 299 -21.04 -54.20 -20.91
CA ALA A 299 -21.47 -55.55 -20.59
C ALA A 299 -22.98 -55.66 -20.39
N LEU A 300 -23.64 -54.65 -19.81
CA LEU A 300 -25.10 -54.55 -19.66
C LEU A 300 -25.79 -54.45 -21.03
N ILE A 301 -25.18 -53.71 -21.96
CA ILE A 301 -25.57 -53.71 -23.39
C ILE A 301 -25.54 -55.14 -23.99
N ASN A 302 -24.64 -56.01 -23.50
CA ASN A 302 -24.50 -57.38 -23.97
C ASN A 302 -25.29 -58.43 -23.15
N SER A 303 -25.60 -58.17 -21.87
CA SER A 303 -26.20 -59.16 -20.95
C SER A 303 -27.71 -59.01 -20.76
N LEU A 304 -28.30 -57.84 -21.04
CA LEU A 304 -29.75 -57.69 -21.29
C LEU A 304 -30.24 -58.58 -22.44
N LYS A 305 -29.32 -59.15 -23.21
CA LYS A 305 -29.52 -60.15 -24.26
C LYS A 305 -29.76 -61.58 -23.75
N ALA A 306 -29.62 -61.87 -22.43
CA ALA A 306 -29.68 -63.24 -21.87
C ALA A 306 -30.15 -63.37 -20.39
N THR A 307 -31.47 -63.58 -20.23
CA THR A 307 -32.24 -64.31 -19.16
C THR A 307 -31.52 -65.35 -18.26
N ALA A 308 -31.72 -65.53 -16.93
CA ALA A 308 -32.88 -65.91 -16.05
C ALA A 308 -32.86 -67.43 -15.56
N PRO A 309 -33.54 -67.90 -14.45
CA PRO A 309 -32.90 -68.27 -13.14
C PRO A 309 -33.40 -69.55 -12.31
N LEU A 310 -33.00 -69.70 -11.00
CA LEU A 310 -33.44 -70.63 -9.86
C LEU A 310 -32.79 -72.07 -9.66
N VAL A 311 -32.72 -72.79 -8.48
CA VAL A 311 -32.68 -72.53 -6.98
C VAL A 311 -32.20 -73.75 -6.06
N LEU A 312 -32.48 -73.75 -4.71
CA LEU A 312 -32.01 -74.51 -3.48
C LEU A 312 -32.73 -75.87 -3.06
N PRO A 313 -32.78 -76.43 -1.78
CA PRO A 313 -31.76 -77.13 -0.91
C PRO A 313 -32.20 -78.35 0.06
N ALA A 314 -31.25 -78.94 0.83
CA ALA A 314 -31.17 -79.41 2.28
C ALA A 314 -32.09 -80.46 3.07
N GLU A 315 -31.50 -81.04 4.17
CA GLU A 315 -32.02 -81.28 5.59
C GLU A 315 -31.99 -82.71 6.33
N PRO A 316 -32.31 -82.96 7.68
CA PRO A 316 -31.33 -83.50 8.68
C PRO A 316 -31.77 -84.48 9.87
N LEU A 317 -30.84 -84.68 10.85
CA LEU A 317 -30.86 -84.95 12.33
C LEU A 317 -31.95 -85.74 13.16
N LEU A 318 -31.47 -86.56 14.13
CA LEU A 318 -32.20 -86.91 15.39
C LEU A 318 -31.32 -87.09 16.67
N GLY A 319 -29.99 -86.90 16.63
CA GLY A 319 -29.09 -87.10 17.79
C GLY A 319 -29.24 -86.11 18.96
N LEU A 320 -30.33 -85.35 19.01
CA LEU A 320 -30.47 -84.10 19.77
C LEU A 320 -30.81 -84.31 21.26
N CYS A 321 -31.44 -85.42 21.63
CA CYS A 321 -32.17 -85.50 22.91
C CYS A 321 -31.31 -85.83 24.13
N LEU A 322 -30.31 -86.72 24.01
CA LEU A 322 -29.42 -87.06 25.13
C LEU A 322 -28.44 -85.91 25.45
N CYS A 323 -28.13 -85.05 24.48
CA CYS A 323 -27.35 -83.85 24.70
C CYS A 323 -28.03 -82.87 25.68
N LEU A 324 -29.37 -82.84 25.74
CA LEU A 324 -30.10 -81.79 26.46
C LEU A 324 -29.91 -81.79 27.99
N GLN A 325 -29.66 -82.95 28.62
CA GLN A 325 -29.47 -83.01 30.08
C GLN A 325 -28.06 -82.62 30.51
N GLU A 326 -27.03 -83.11 29.83
CA GLU A 326 -25.65 -82.65 30.04
C GLU A 326 -25.55 -81.15 29.72
N GLN A 327 -26.22 -80.70 28.64
CA GLN A 327 -26.33 -79.28 28.30
C GLN A 327 -26.92 -78.42 29.42
N MET A 328 -27.88 -78.89 30.24
CA MET A 328 -28.49 -78.02 31.27
C MET A 328 -27.53 -77.65 32.41
N GLU A 329 -26.71 -78.59 32.89
CA GLU A 329 -25.76 -78.31 33.96
C GLU A 329 -24.53 -77.55 33.45
N ASP A 330 -24.14 -77.82 32.20
CA ASP A 330 -23.25 -76.99 31.42
C ASP A 330 -23.78 -75.56 31.22
N MET A 331 -25.08 -75.41 30.92
CA MET A 331 -25.73 -74.11 30.71
C MET A 331 -25.71 -73.28 31.98
N ARG A 332 -25.84 -73.88 33.18
CA ARG A 332 -25.72 -73.11 34.44
C ARG A 332 -24.30 -72.65 34.73
N LYS A 333 -23.29 -73.49 34.44
CA LYS A 333 -21.88 -73.06 34.51
C LYS A 333 -21.54 -72.00 33.46
N LYS A 334 -22.14 -72.09 32.27
CA LYS A 334 -22.06 -71.07 31.22
C LYS A 334 -22.77 -69.79 31.65
N GLU A 335 -23.89 -69.85 32.35
CA GLU A 335 -24.61 -68.68 32.90
C GLU A 335 -23.76 -67.95 33.95
N ASP A 336 -23.22 -68.66 34.96
CA ASP A 336 -22.31 -68.06 35.96
C ASP A 336 -21.03 -67.48 35.31
N HIS A 337 -20.58 -68.07 34.20
CA HIS A 337 -19.42 -67.60 33.43
C HIS A 337 -19.75 -66.36 32.59
N LEU A 338 -20.88 -66.36 31.89
CA LEU A 338 -21.41 -65.25 31.10
C LEU A 338 -21.75 -64.04 31.97
N GLU A 339 -22.22 -64.26 33.21
CA GLU A 339 -22.48 -63.17 34.15
C GLU A 339 -21.18 -62.52 34.64
N ARG A 340 -20.13 -63.32 34.90
CA ARG A 340 -18.78 -62.82 35.17
C ARG A 340 -18.17 -62.09 33.97
N GLU A 341 -18.31 -62.65 32.76
CA GLU A 341 -17.88 -61.99 31.53
C GLU A 341 -18.66 -60.68 31.28
N MET A 342 -19.97 -60.65 31.51
CA MET A 342 -20.77 -59.41 31.46
C MET A 342 -20.31 -58.38 32.48
N ALA A 343 -19.97 -58.79 33.70
CA ALA A 343 -19.42 -57.89 34.72
C ALA A 343 -18.06 -57.32 34.31
N GLU A 344 -17.15 -58.16 33.79
CA GLU A 344 -15.85 -57.74 33.27
C GLU A 344 -16.00 -56.81 32.06
N VAL A 345 -16.83 -57.17 31.08
CA VAL A 345 -17.15 -56.32 29.91
C VAL A 345 -17.78 -55.00 30.35
N SER A 346 -18.64 -54.99 31.36
CA SER A 346 -19.23 -53.75 31.92
C SER A 346 -18.19 -52.85 32.58
N VAL A 347 -17.22 -53.42 33.32
CA VAL A 347 -16.11 -52.67 33.91
C VAL A 347 -15.15 -52.16 32.82
N GLN A 348 -14.87 -52.96 31.80
CA GLN A 348 -14.06 -52.55 30.64
C GLN A 348 -14.74 -51.43 29.85
N ASN A 349 -16.05 -51.52 29.59
CA ASN A 349 -16.82 -50.46 28.91
C ASN A 349 -16.76 -49.14 29.70
N LYS A 350 -16.94 -49.19 31.03
CA LYS A 350 -16.80 -48.00 31.89
C LYS A 350 -15.38 -47.42 31.85
N ARG A 351 -14.34 -48.26 31.86
CA ARG A 351 -12.94 -47.83 31.76
C ARG A 351 -12.58 -47.22 30.40
N LEU A 352 -13.25 -47.65 29.33
CA LEU A 352 -13.05 -47.14 27.96
C LEU A 352 -13.89 -45.91 27.64
N ALA A 353 -14.94 -45.62 28.42
CA ALA A 353 -15.81 -44.46 28.21
C ALA A 353 -15.05 -43.12 28.31
N ASP A 354 -14.27 -42.90 29.37
CA ASP A 354 -13.54 -41.63 29.55
C ASP A 354 -12.47 -41.37 28.48
N PRO A 355 -11.62 -42.34 28.08
CA PRO A 355 -10.72 -42.18 26.93
C PRO A 355 -11.46 -41.90 25.62
N LEU A 356 -12.59 -42.57 25.36
CA LEU A 356 -13.40 -42.36 24.16
C LEU A 356 -14.03 -40.96 24.14
N GLN A 357 -14.51 -40.49 25.30
CA GLN A 357 -15.08 -39.16 25.44
C GLN A 357 -14.02 -38.06 25.23
N LYS A 358 -12.83 -38.21 25.83
CA LYS A 358 -11.70 -37.29 25.57
C LYS A 358 -11.27 -37.27 24.11
N ALA A 359 -11.18 -38.44 23.47
CA ALA A 359 -10.85 -38.52 22.04
C ALA A 359 -11.93 -37.86 21.15
N ARG A 360 -13.21 -37.88 21.55
CA ARG A 360 -14.29 -37.16 20.86
C ARG A 360 -14.20 -35.64 21.08
N GLU A 361 -13.84 -35.21 22.28
CA GLU A 361 -13.63 -33.80 22.61
C GLU A 361 -12.42 -33.22 21.87
N GLU A 362 -11.28 -33.93 21.87
CA GLU A 362 -10.10 -33.61 21.05
C GLU A 362 -10.42 -33.57 19.55
N MET A 363 -11.20 -34.53 19.03
CA MET A 363 -11.64 -34.53 17.63
C MET A 363 -12.51 -33.30 17.31
N SER A 364 -13.43 -32.94 18.20
CA SER A 364 -14.26 -31.73 18.08
C SER A 364 -13.41 -30.45 18.11
N GLU A 365 -12.43 -30.38 19.00
CA GLU A 365 -11.52 -29.25 19.12
C GLU A 365 -10.65 -29.07 17.87
N MET A 366 -10.10 -30.17 17.35
CA MET A 366 -9.32 -30.19 16.11
C MET A 366 -10.18 -29.84 14.89
N GLN A 367 -11.45 -30.24 14.85
CA GLN A 367 -12.41 -29.82 13.81
C GLN A 367 -12.68 -28.31 13.85
N LYS A 368 -12.85 -27.70 15.04
CA LYS A 368 -12.98 -26.24 15.19
C LYS A 368 -11.71 -25.51 14.71
N GLN A 369 -10.53 -26.00 15.10
CA GLN A 369 -9.25 -25.42 14.68
C GLN A 369 -9.05 -25.50 13.17
N LEU A 370 -9.42 -26.63 12.54
CA LEU A 370 -9.39 -26.78 11.08
C LEU A 370 -10.34 -25.79 10.40
N ALA A 371 -11.55 -25.59 10.92
CA ALA A 371 -12.52 -24.62 10.39
C ALA A 371 -12.05 -23.16 10.57
N ASN A 372 -11.36 -22.84 11.67
CA ASN A 372 -10.69 -21.55 11.85
C ASN A 372 -9.59 -21.34 10.79
N TYR A 373 -8.68 -22.31 10.64
CA TYR A 373 -7.61 -22.25 9.66
C TYR A 373 -8.12 -22.11 8.22
N GLN A 374 -9.20 -22.81 7.86
CA GLN A 374 -9.86 -22.67 6.56
C GLN A 374 -10.42 -21.26 6.33
N ARG A 375 -11.04 -20.65 7.35
CA ARG A 375 -11.50 -19.24 7.28
C ARG A 375 -10.34 -18.26 7.14
N ASP A 376 -9.28 -18.41 7.93
CA ASP A 376 -8.11 -17.53 7.87
C ASP A 376 -7.37 -17.64 6.53
N LYS A 377 -7.27 -18.86 5.98
CA LYS A 377 -6.76 -19.09 4.62
C LYS A 377 -7.58 -18.33 3.58
N GLN A 378 -8.91 -18.34 3.69
CA GLN A 378 -9.79 -17.61 2.76
C GLN A 378 -9.65 -16.09 2.91
N ILE A 379 -9.59 -15.58 4.15
CA ILE A 379 -9.35 -14.15 4.43
C ILE A 379 -8.00 -13.71 3.84
N LEU A 380 -6.94 -14.51 4.01
CA LEU A 380 -5.61 -14.24 3.45
C LEU A 380 -5.59 -14.22 1.92
N LEU A 381 -6.39 -15.04 1.26
CA LEU A 381 -6.56 -14.99 -0.20
C LEU A 381 -7.25 -13.70 -0.62
N CYS A 382 -8.33 -13.31 0.04
CA CYS A 382 -9.05 -12.06 -0.23
C CYS A 382 -8.19 -10.81 0.02
N THR A 383 -7.42 -10.76 1.11
CA THR A 383 -6.54 -9.61 1.40
C THR A 383 -5.36 -9.52 0.43
N LYS A 384 -4.77 -10.66 0.02
CA LYS A 384 -3.74 -10.67 -1.05
C LYS A 384 -4.30 -10.18 -2.39
N ALA A 385 -5.52 -10.55 -2.75
CA ALA A 385 -6.18 -10.04 -3.95
C ALA A 385 -6.39 -8.53 -3.87
N ARG A 386 -6.88 -8.02 -2.72
CA ARG A 386 -7.08 -6.58 -2.49
C ARG A 386 -5.76 -5.80 -2.53
N LEU A 387 -4.71 -6.31 -1.88
CA LEU A 387 -3.38 -5.71 -1.89
C LEU A 387 -2.86 -5.55 -3.33
N LYS A 388 -2.98 -6.60 -4.16
CA LYS A 388 -2.55 -6.56 -5.57
C LYS A 388 -3.31 -5.51 -6.41
N VAL A 389 -4.58 -5.25 -6.10
CA VAL A 389 -5.36 -4.17 -6.73
C VAL A 389 -4.83 -2.81 -6.28
N THR A 390 -4.68 -2.58 -4.98
CA THR A 390 -4.16 -1.31 -4.45
C THR A 390 -2.71 -1.01 -4.85
N GLU A 391 -1.86 -2.04 -5.00
CA GLU A 391 -0.51 -1.91 -5.54
C GLU A 391 -0.50 -1.51 -7.02
N LYS A 392 -1.53 -1.88 -7.78
CA LYS A 392 -1.70 -1.43 -9.17
C LYS A 392 -2.19 0.01 -9.21
N GLU A 393 -3.24 0.32 -8.44
CA GLU A 393 -3.79 1.68 -8.32
C GLU A 393 -2.71 2.69 -7.91
N LEU A 394 -1.84 2.34 -6.95
CA LEU A 394 -0.71 3.17 -6.55
C LEU A 394 0.27 3.45 -7.71
N LYS A 395 0.59 2.44 -8.53
CA LYS A 395 1.48 2.60 -9.69
C LYS A 395 0.85 3.42 -10.81
N ASP A 396 -0.44 3.19 -11.05
CA ASP A 396 -1.22 3.95 -12.04
C ASP A 396 -1.26 5.44 -11.62
N LEU A 397 -1.53 5.75 -10.34
CA LEU A 397 -1.48 7.12 -9.80
C LEU A 397 -0.08 7.75 -9.82
N GLN A 398 0.98 6.98 -9.51
CA GLN A 398 2.37 7.47 -9.59
C GLN A 398 2.74 7.88 -11.02
N TRP A 399 2.34 7.08 -12.01
CA TRP A 399 2.55 7.41 -13.42
C TRP A 399 1.72 8.64 -13.85
N GLU A 400 0.47 8.75 -13.43
CA GLU A 400 -0.35 9.95 -13.67
C GLU A 400 0.29 11.21 -13.08
N HIS A 401 0.84 11.13 -11.86
CA HIS A 401 1.52 12.25 -11.21
C HIS A 401 2.76 12.69 -11.98
N GLU A 402 3.65 11.76 -12.37
CA GLU A 402 4.87 12.05 -13.14
C GLU A 402 4.55 12.69 -14.50
N VAL A 403 3.51 12.18 -15.20
CA VAL A 403 3.02 12.79 -16.45
C VAL A 403 2.47 14.20 -16.23
N LEU A 404 1.79 14.45 -15.11
CA LEU A 404 1.24 15.76 -14.77
C LEU A 404 2.35 16.77 -14.41
N GLU A 405 3.39 16.34 -13.70
CA GLU A 405 4.56 17.14 -13.33
C GLU A 405 5.38 17.57 -14.57
N GLN A 406 5.60 16.65 -15.52
CA GLN A 406 6.24 16.97 -16.80
C GLN A 406 5.41 17.99 -17.60
N ARG A 407 4.08 17.82 -17.66
CA ARG A 407 3.18 18.78 -18.30
C ARG A 407 3.20 20.15 -17.62
N PHE A 408 3.19 20.19 -16.29
CA PHE A 408 3.26 21.41 -15.50
C PHE A 408 4.57 22.17 -15.79
N THR A 409 5.70 21.47 -15.79
CA THR A 409 7.02 22.03 -16.12
C THR A 409 7.03 22.66 -17.52
N LYS A 410 6.45 21.98 -18.52
CA LYS A 410 6.35 22.52 -19.88
C LYS A 410 5.50 23.78 -19.96
N VAL A 411 4.30 23.78 -19.36
CA VAL A 411 3.42 24.97 -19.34
C VAL A 411 4.08 26.14 -18.59
N GLN A 412 4.85 25.86 -17.54
CA GLN A 412 5.62 26.87 -16.83
C GLN A 412 6.72 27.50 -17.72
N GLN A 413 7.42 26.69 -18.53
CA GLN A 413 8.39 27.19 -19.50
C GLN A 413 7.73 28.05 -20.59
N GLU A 414 6.60 27.59 -21.15
CA GLU A 414 5.83 28.33 -22.16
C GLU A 414 5.34 29.69 -21.62
N ARG A 415 4.84 29.74 -20.38
CA ARG A 415 4.51 30.99 -19.66
C ARG A 415 5.72 31.92 -19.54
N ASP A 416 6.87 31.40 -19.12
CA ASP A 416 8.07 32.20 -18.87
C ASP A 416 8.72 32.71 -20.17
N GLU A 417 8.57 31.98 -21.27
CA GLU A 417 8.94 32.44 -22.60
C GLU A 417 8.00 33.53 -23.10
N LEU A 418 6.68 33.33 -22.96
CA LEU A 418 5.67 34.33 -23.36
C LEU A 418 5.83 35.64 -22.58
N TYR A 419 6.06 35.57 -21.28
CA TYR A 419 6.29 36.75 -20.43
C TYR A 419 7.57 37.52 -20.84
N ARG A 420 8.65 36.82 -21.19
CA ARG A 420 9.86 37.45 -21.75
C ARG A 420 9.57 38.13 -23.09
N LYS A 421 8.88 37.46 -24.01
CA LYS A 421 8.49 38.02 -25.32
C LYS A 421 7.62 39.27 -25.17
N PHE A 422 6.62 39.23 -24.29
CA PHE A 422 5.77 40.39 -23.96
C PHE A 422 6.58 41.58 -23.44
N THR A 423 7.47 41.33 -22.48
CA THR A 423 8.32 42.37 -21.88
C THR A 423 9.24 43.00 -22.93
N ALA A 424 9.85 42.19 -23.80
CA ALA A 424 10.68 42.67 -24.91
C ALA A 424 9.87 43.49 -25.93
N ALA A 425 8.68 43.03 -26.32
CA ALA A 425 7.81 43.74 -27.25
C ALA A 425 7.37 45.11 -26.69
N ILE A 426 6.99 45.19 -25.41
CA ILE A 426 6.68 46.47 -24.75
C ILE A 426 7.87 47.43 -24.81
N GLN A 427 9.08 46.95 -24.48
CA GLN A 427 10.29 47.77 -24.52
C GLN A 427 10.61 48.26 -25.94
N GLU A 428 10.45 47.42 -26.96
CA GLU A 428 10.64 47.80 -28.35
C GLU A 428 9.65 48.89 -28.80
N VAL A 429 8.37 48.75 -28.45
CA VAL A 429 7.33 49.77 -28.73
C VAL A 429 7.63 51.08 -28.02
N GLN A 430 8.01 51.03 -26.74
CA GLN A 430 8.38 52.22 -25.97
C GLN A 430 9.63 52.91 -26.54
N GLN A 431 10.62 52.16 -27.03
CA GLN A 431 11.79 52.73 -27.69
C GLN A 431 11.45 53.37 -29.04
N LYS A 432 10.66 52.70 -29.89
CA LYS A 432 10.24 53.24 -31.20
C LYS A 432 9.41 54.51 -31.06
N THR A 433 8.37 54.47 -30.23
CA THR A 433 7.52 55.64 -29.96
C THR A 433 8.29 56.77 -29.27
N GLY A 434 9.16 56.45 -28.31
CA GLY A 434 10.03 57.42 -27.64
C GLY A 434 11.00 58.11 -28.61
N PHE A 435 11.62 57.36 -29.54
CA PHE A 435 12.49 57.95 -30.56
C PHE A 435 11.71 58.85 -31.52
N LYS A 436 10.52 58.44 -31.97
CA LYS A 436 9.69 59.23 -32.88
C LYS A 436 9.18 60.52 -32.22
N ASN A 437 8.76 60.46 -30.95
CA ASN A 437 8.41 61.64 -30.17
C ASN A 437 9.59 62.63 -30.09
N LEU A 438 10.80 62.15 -29.81
CA LEU A 438 12.01 62.99 -29.78
C LEU A 438 12.32 63.65 -31.14
N VAL A 439 12.07 62.95 -32.25
CA VAL A 439 12.20 63.53 -33.60
C VAL A 439 11.13 64.59 -33.86
N LEU A 440 9.87 64.33 -33.51
CA LEU A 440 8.77 65.28 -33.67
C LEU A 440 8.96 66.54 -32.80
N GLU A 441 9.40 66.39 -31.55
CA GLU A 441 9.76 67.52 -30.69
C GLU A 441 10.87 68.38 -31.30
N ARG A 442 11.89 67.77 -31.92
CA ARG A 442 12.95 68.51 -32.62
C ARG A 442 12.46 69.19 -33.90
N LYS A 443 11.63 68.54 -34.71
CA LYS A 443 10.96 69.16 -35.88
C LYS A 443 10.13 70.37 -35.43
N LEU A 444 9.32 70.22 -34.37
CA LEU A 444 8.50 71.29 -33.81
C LEU A 444 9.34 72.47 -33.29
N GLN A 445 10.41 72.21 -32.53
CA GLN A 445 11.32 73.24 -32.04
C GLN A 445 11.99 74.01 -33.20
N ALA A 446 12.42 73.32 -34.25
CA ALA A 446 13.01 73.95 -35.43
C ALA A 446 12.00 74.83 -36.19
N LEU A 447 10.77 74.36 -36.36
CA LEU A 447 9.69 75.12 -37.00
C LEU A 447 9.28 76.34 -36.15
N SER A 448 9.16 76.20 -34.82
CA SER A 448 8.87 77.32 -33.91
C SER A 448 9.93 78.41 -34.02
N ALA A 449 11.22 78.05 -33.99
CA ALA A 449 12.33 79.00 -34.14
C ALA A 449 12.35 79.67 -35.53
N ALA A 450 11.90 78.97 -36.57
CA ALA A 450 11.76 79.55 -37.91
C ALA A 450 10.60 80.55 -37.99
N VAL A 451 9.47 80.25 -37.36
CA VAL A 451 8.32 81.18 -37.24
C VAL A 451 8.72 82.43 -36.46
N GLU A 452 9.31 82.29 -35.26
CA GLU A 452 9.81 83.41 -34.46
C GLU A 452 10.76 84.32 -35.27
N LYS A 453 11.69 83.73 -36.04
CA LYS A 453 12.60 84.50 -36.90
C LYS A 453 11.87 85.21 -38.04
N LYS A 454 10.87 84.58 -38.67
CA LYS A 454 10.06 85.19 -39.73
C LYS A 454 9.17 86.32 -39.20
N GLU A 455 8.60 86.18 -38.01
CA GLU A 455 7.86 87.25 -37.33
C GLU A 455 8.75 88.47 -37.04
N VAL A 456 9.98 88.25 -36.54
CA VAL A 456 10.95 89.33 -36.33
C VAL A 456 11.29 90.03 -37.65
N GLN A 457 11.64 89.28 -38.70
CA GLN A 457 11.94 89.84 -40.03
C GLN A 457 10.76 90.63 -40.60
N PHE A 458 9.53 90.13 -40.45
CA PHE A 458 8.32 90.80 -40.91
C PHE A 458 8.10 92.12 -40.15
N ASN A 459 8.20 92.10 -38.82
CA ASN A 459 8.05 93.29 -37.99
C ASN A 459 9.12 94.36 -38.29
N GLU A 460 10.37 93.96 -38.56
CA GLU A 460 11.44 94.88 -39.01
C GLU A 460 11.10 95.56 -40.34
N VAL A 461 10.61 94.80 -41.34
CA VAL A 461 10.20 95.33 -42.65
C VAL A 461 9.00 96.27 -42.52
N LEU A 462 8.00 95.92 -41.69
CA LEU A 462 6.85 96.79 -41.44
C LEU A 462 7.27 98.13 -40.81
N ALA A 463 8.13 98.09 -39.79
CA ALA A 463 8.65 99.28 -39.12
C ALA A 463 9.46 100.17 -40.07
N ALA A 464 10.27 99.58 -40.96
CA ALA A 464 11.06 100.32 -41.94
C ALA A 464 10.20 100.97 -43.05
N SER A 465 9.04 100.40 -43.37
CA SER A 465 8.22 100.81 -44.52
C SER A 465 7.30 102.00 -44.26
N ASN A 466 7.10 102.43 -42.99
CA ASN A 466 6.26 103.56 -42.59
C ASN A 466 4.84 103.57 -43.23
N LEU A 467 4.25 102.39 -43.42
CA LEU A 467 2.93 102.22 -44.01
C LEU A 467 1.83 102.60 -43.00
N ASP A 468 0.67 103.07 -43.49
CA ASP A 468 -0.51 103.28 -42.65
C ASP A 468 -0.92 101.95 -41.98
N PRO A 469 -0.92 101.85 -40.64
CA PRO A 469 -1.30 100.64 -39.92
C PRO A 469 -2.73 100.17 -40.21
N ALA A 470 -3.66 101.10 -40.49
CA ALA A 470 -5.06 100.76 -40.76
C ALA A 470 -5.22 100.10 -42.13
N ALA A 471 -4.66 100.69 -43.19
CA ALA A 471 -4.62 100.10 -44.52
C ALA A 471 -3.89 98.75 -44.54
N LEU A 472 -2.74 98.64 -43.85
CA LEU A 472 -1.98 97.39 -43.76
C LEU A 472 -2.79 96.27 -43.10
N THR A 473 -3.41 96.54 -41.95
CA THR A 473 -4.24 95.55 -41.23
C THR A 473 -5.42 95.07 -42.09
N LEU A 474 -6.03 95.97 -42.86
CA LEU A 474 -7.12 95.62 -43.79
C LEU A 474 -6.64 94.72 -44.94
N VAL A 475 -5.44 94.96 -45.47
CA VAL A 475 -4.85 94.13 -46.54
C VAL A 475 -4.42 92.76 -46.01
N SER A 476 -3.75 92.69 -44.86
CA SER A 476 -3.36 91.42 -44.22
C SER A 476 -4.58 90.54 -43.94
N ARG A 477 -5.64 91.11 -43.34
CA ARG A 477 -6.88 90.36 -43.06
C ARG A 477 -7.55 89.84 -44.32
N LYS A 478 -7.64 90.64 -45.38
CA LYS A 478 -8.17 90.17 -46.68
C LYS A 478 -7.32 89.07 -47.30
N LEU A 479 -6.01 89.08 -47.08
CA LEU A 479 -5.11 88.02 -47.54
C LEU A 479 -5.30 86.74 -46.72
N GLU A 480 -5.46 86.85 -45.39
CA GLU A 480 -5.82 85.75 -44.49
C GLU A 480 -7.16 85.12 -44.89
N ASP A 481 -8.22 85.92 -45.09
CA ASP A 481 -9.54 85.43 -45.54
C ASP A 481 -9.44 84.64 -46.86
N VAL A 482 -8.60 85.10 -47.80
CA VAL A 482 -8.36 84.40 -49.08
C VAL A 482 -7.53 83.13 -48.90
N LEU A 483 -6.54 83.13 -48.00
CA LEU A 483 -5.74 81.94 -47.70
C LEU A 483 -6.56 80.87 -46.98
N GLU A 484 -7.38 81.25 -46.00
CA GLU A 484 -8.35 80.39 -45.30
C GLU A 484 -9.32 79.75 -46.30
N SER A 485 -9.93 80.57 -47.18
CA SER A 485 -10.84 80.11 -48.23
C SER A 485 -10.17 79.11 -49.18
N LYS A 486 -8.93 79.38 -49.62
CA LYS A 486 -8.16 78.45 -50.48
C LYS A 486 -7.77 77.18 -49.73
N ASN A 487 -7.37 77.28 -48.46
CA ASN A 487 -7.01 76.13 -47.63
C ASN A 487 -8.23 75.22 -47.35
N SER A 488 -9.42 75.78 -47.15
CA SER A 488 -10.66 75.00 -47.11
C SER A 488 -10.89 74.29 -48.44
N THR A 489 -10.87 75.03 -49.56
CA THR A 489 -11.06 74.46 -50.91
C THR A 489 -10.08 73.32 -51.21
N ILE A 490 -8.82 73.44 -50.76
CA ILE A 490 -7.81 72.37 -50.89
C ILE A 490 -8.19 71.13 -50.07
N LYS A 491 -8.65 71.30 -48.81
CA LYS A 491 -9.13 70.18 -47.98
C LYS A 491 -10.35 69.51 -48.61
N ASP A 492 -11.29 70.29 -49.12
CA ASP A 492 -12.52 69.81 -49.75
C ASP A 492 -12.22 69.01 -51.04
N LEU A 493 -11.32 69.51 -51.89
CA LEU A 493 -10.87 68.81 -53.10
C LEU A 493 -10.05 67.55 -52.79
N GLN A 494 -9.20 67.57 -51.74
CA GLN A 494 -8.50 66.38 -51.27
C GLN A 494 -9.48 65.31 -50.77
N TYR A 495 -10.53 65.71 -50.04
CA TYR A 495 -11.58 64.83 -49.58
C TYR A 495 -12.38 64.21 -50.74
N GLU A 496 -12.78 65.03 -51.72
CA GLU A 496 -13.52 64.55 -52.90
C GLU A 496 -12.69 63.57 -53.74
N LEU A 497 -11.40 63.85 -53.94
CA LEU A 497 -10.49 62.93 -54.63
C LEU A 497 -10.41 61.58 -53.89
N ALA A 498 -10.23 61.59 -52.56
CA ALA A 498 -10.22 60.38 -51.74
C ALA A 498 -11.53 59.60 -51.83
N ARG A 499 -12.68 60.30 -51.83
CA ARG A 499 -14.00 59.71 -51.98
C ARG A 499 -14.20 59.02 -53.33
N VAL A 500 -13.78 59.66 -54.42
CA VAL A 500 -13.89 59.10 -55.78
C VAL A 500 -12.94 57.92 -55.97
N CYS A 501 -11.67 58.03 -55.56
CA CYS A 501 -10.71 56.91 -55.65
C CYS A 501 -11.16 55.69 -54.84
N LYS A 502 -11.78 55.91 -53.67
CA LYS A 502 -12.35 54.81 -52.89
C LYS A 502 -13.56 54.18 -53.59
N ALA A 503 -14.49 54.99 -54.10
CA ALA A 503 -15.65 54.48 -54.84
C ALA A 503 -15.24 53.66 -56.07
N HIS A 504 -14.17 54.07 -56.78
CA HIS A 504 -13.57 53.31 -57.88
C HIS A 504 -13.00 51.96 -57.40
N ASN A 505 -12.21 51.93 -56.34
CA ASN A 505 -11.62 50.68 -55.81
C ASN A 505 -12.70 49.72 -55.23
N ASP A 506 -13.73 50.23 -54.57
CA ASP A 506 -14.87 49.44 -54.08
C ASP A 506 -15.69 48.85 -55.26
N LEU A 507 -15.84 49.62 -56.34
CA LEU A 507 -16.49 49.17 -57.58
C LEU A 507 -15.69 48.07 -58.29
N LEU A 508 -14.37 48.18 -58.37
CA LEU A 508 -13.50 47.14 -58.92
C LEU A 508 -13.68 45.82 -58.15
N ARG A 509 -13.59 45.85 -56.81
CA ARG A 509 -13.79 44.66 -55.97
C ARG A 509 -15.18 44.03 -56.12
N THR A 510 -16.23 44.84 -56.28
CA THR A 510 -17.58 44.31 -56.53
C THR A 510 -17.71 43.69 -57.92
N TYR A 511 -17.05 44.23 -58.95
CA TYR A 511 -16.99 43.58 -60.26
C TYR A 511 -16.21 42.27 -60.23
N GLU A 512 -15.03 42.23 -59.59
CA GLU A 512 -14.24 41.00 -59.42
C GLU A 512 -15.04 39.90 -58.70
N ALA A 513 -15.69 40.24 -57.59
CA ALA A 513 -16.55 39.31 -56.86
C ALA A 513 -17.74 38.82 -57.70
N LYS A 514 -18.32 39.67 -58.57
CA LYS A 514 -19.39 39.28 -59.48
C LYS A 514 -18.90 38.38 -60.62
N LEU A 515 -17.75 38.67 -61.22
CA LEU A 515 -17.15 37.83 -62.27
C LEU A 515 -16.86 36.42 -61.73
N LEU A 516 -16.23 36.33 -60.55
CA LEU A 516 -15.99 35.06 -59.86
C LEU A 516 -17.29 34.32 -59.53
N ALA A 517 -18.34 35.03 -59.07
CA ALA A 517 -19.65 34.43 -58.78
C ALA A 517 -20.37 33.89 -60.04
N PHE A 518 -20.09 34.44 -61.22
CA PHE A 518 -20.55 33.90 -62.51
C PHE A 518 -19.60 32.85 -63.11
N GLY A 519 -18.56 32.44 -62.38
CA GLY A 519 -17.60 31.43 -62.84
C GLY A 519 -16.62 31.93 -63.92
N ILE A 520 -16.44 33.24 -64.06
CA ILE A 520 -15.50 33.86 -64.99
C ILE A 520 -14.17 34.09 -64.27
N PRO A 521 -13.07 33.39 -64.63
CA PRO A 521 -11.75 33.63 -64.06
C PRO A 521 -11.26 35.04 -64.41
N LEU A 522 -10.66 35.73 -63.44
CA LEU A 522 -10.15 37.09 -63.62
C LEU A 522 -9.03 37.16 -64.67
N ASP A 523 -8.28 36.07 -64.87
CA ASP A 523 -7.24 35.94 -65.90
C ASP A 523 -7.80 36.05 -67.33
N ASN A 524 -9.08 35.72 -67.54
CA ASN A 524 -9.72 35.76 -68.87
C ASN A 524 -10.15 37.17 -69.30
N VAL A 525 -10.01 38.18 -68.43
CA VAL A 525 -10.49 39.54 -68.69
C VAL A 525 -9.53 40.33 -69.61
N GLY A 526 -8.28 39.87 -69.77
CA GLY A 526 -7.32 40.40 -70.75
C GLY A 526 -6.71 41.77 -70.43
N PHE A 527 -7.18 42.44 -69.38
CA PHE A 527 -6.60 43.67 -68.83
C PHE A 527 -6.59 43.62 -67.31
N LYS A 528 -5.63 44.30 -66.68
CA LYS A 528 -5.58 44.46 -65.22
C LYS A 528 -6.04 45.87 -64.86
N PRO A 529 -7.15 46.04 -64.10
CA PRO A 529 -7.58 47.36 -63.65
C PRO A 529 -6.50 48.05 -62.81
N LEU A 530 -6.34 49.36 -62.99
CA LEU A 530 -5.49 50.17 -62.13
C LEU A 530 -6.29 50.58 -60.88
N GLU A 531 -5.84 50.11 -59.72
CA GLU A 531 -6.33 50.64 -58.43
C GLU A 531 -5.84 52.09 -58.27
N THR A 532 -6.73 53.01 -57.93
CA THR A 532 -6.35 54.40 -57.69
C THR A 532 -5.90 54.57 -56.25
N ALA A 533 -4.61 54.87 -56.06
CA ALA A 533 -4.05 55.30 -54.78
C ALA A 533 -4.01 56.84 -54.72
N VAL A 534 -4.55 57.42 -53.64
CA VAL A 534 -4.35 58.84 -53.35
C VAL A 534 -3.00 58.98 -52.64
N ILE A 535 -2.09 59.73 -53.26
CA ILE A 535 -0.76 59.99 -52.70
C ILE A 535 -0.93 60.68 -51.34
N GLY A 536 -0.37 60.10 -50.28
CA GLY A 536 -0.43 60.63 -48.92
C GLY A 536 -1.72 60.34 -48.12
N GLN A 537 -2.59 59.41 -48.55
CA GLN A 537 -3.78 58.99 -47.75
C GLN A 537 -4.09 57.49 -47.89
N THR A 538 -4.24 56.77 -46.77
CA THR A 538 -4.74 55.38 -46.77
C THR A 538 -6.28 55.33 -46.78
N LEU A 539 -6.86 54.81 -47.86
CA LEU A 539 -8.32 54.70 -48.03
C LEU A 539 -8.88 53.54 -47.19
N GLY A 540 -9.59 53.85 -46.10
CA GLY A 540 -10.12 52.86 -45.16
C GLY A 540 -11.17 51.92 -45.75
N GLN A 541 -11.19 50.66 -45.30
CA GLN A 541 -11.94 49.53 -45.90
C GLN A 541 -13.47 49.52 -45.70
N GLY A 542 -14.06 50.47 -44.97
CA GLY A 542 -15.53 50.59 -44.87
C GLY A 542 -16.17 51.05 -46.19
N PRO A 543 -17.52 51.12 -46.31
CA PRO A 543 -18.20 51.62 -47.51
C PRO A 543 -17.70 53.00 -48.01
N ALA A 544 -17.76 53.24 -49.32
CA ALA A 544 -17.38 54.52 -49.96
C ALA A 544 -18.02 55.78 -49.34
N GLY A 545 -19.22 55.68 -48.76
CA GLY A 545 -19.88 56.79 -48.03
C GLY A 545 -19.26 57.14 -46.67
N LEU A 546 -18.29 56.38 -46.19
CA LEU A 546 -17.57 56.57 -44.92
C LEU A 546 -16.08 56.86 -45.16
N VAL A 547 -15.78 57.80 -46.06
CA VAL A 547 -14.45 58.42 -46.13
C VAL A 547 -14.40 59.42 -44.99
N GLY A 548 -13.51 59.21 -44.02
CA GLY A 548 -13.24 60.19 -42.98
C GLY A 548 -12.36 61.31 -43.53
N THR A 549 -12.62 62.55 -43.12
CA THR A 549 -11.67 63.65 -43.36
C THR A 549 -10.39 63.39 -42.55
N PRO A 550 -9.19 63.64 -43.11
CA PRO A 550 -7.98 63.70 -42.31
C PRO A 550 -8.12 64.84 -41.29
N THR A 551 -8.03 64.49 -40.00
CA THR A 551 -7.81 65.43 -38.90
C THR A 551 -6.33 65.72 -38.78
#